data_AF-A0A085FDU9-F1
#
_entry.id   AF-A0A085FDU9-F1
#
_cell.length_a   1.000
_cell.length_b   1.000
_cell.length_c   1.000
_cell.angle_alpha   90.00
_cell.angle_beta   90.00
_cell.angle_gamma   90.00
#
_symmetry.space_group_name_H-M   'P 1'
#
loop_
_entity.id
_entity.type
_entity.pdbx_description
1 polymer ?
#
loop_
_entity_poly.entity_id
_entity_poly.type
_entity_poly.pdbx_seq_one_letter_code
_entity_poly.pdbx_strand_id
1 'polypeptide(L)'
;MLRTMLLTGVMALIAAGGTQAAMAKDYFLASGRWDNVVLVIDLEKAIDPANDGTPKAVVNRIRVTPDIDATGTGKADTISSGQPITITIAPDYRRAYVVNHSGRTRPEDAAAFQHGHAGTVTIVDLRKALDPASNGTLAAVEGYIETEGFGPTGFAIALDGRHAALAHAEQKGDEDGGRHISIVDLASNKVIRRVEQAFGKPGFPCPPDPVPHRAPDPKFGCFPDTNGVTISPLGGGTIFGANGGTDDISVISLQKAIAGEAGAEIARIPVQAGGFGISTSPDGKLVAHASRENAQTDTPGNTVSIIDVEKALSDPAKAEVARVLVGTDDKSVPTRPFVAAFLPDGKRILSTHFRSNNIDIIDVAKAIAGRPATISRVELKTPGGEPSRPRGIAITPDGKYAAITGAPKGKSNSSVVWIVDLATYEVKGRVTEIGNESYMIGAFQAN
;
A
#
# COMPACT_ATOMS: atom_id res chain seq x y z
N MET A 1 -22.10 -63.94 -56.07
CA MET A 1 -22.91 -63.07 -56.95
C MET A 1 -22.87 -61.66 -56.41
N LEU A 2 -22.34 -60.78 -57.23
CA LEU A 2 -22.17 -59.34 -57.04
C LEU A 2 -23.54 -58.66 -56.91
N ARG A 3 -23.74 -57.75 -55.95
CA ARG A 3 -24.67 -56.63 -56.11
C ARG A 3 -24.22 -55.41 -55.31
N THR A 4 -23.71 -54.47 -56.09
CA THR A 4 -23.35 -53.09 -55.77
C THR A 4 -24.61 -52.31 -55.38
N MET A 5 -24.52 -51.49 -54.32
CA MET A 5 -25.38 -50.32 -54.17
C MET A 5 -24.56 -49.19 -53.52
N LEU A 6 -24.33 -48.15 -54.30
CA LEU A 6 -23.83 -46.85 -53.84
C LEU A 6 -24.95 -46.15 -53.05
N LEU A 7 -24.62 -45.63 -51.87
CA LEU A 7 -25.32 -44.48 -51.30
C LEU A 7 -24.28 -43.45 -50.83
N THR A 8 -24.26 -42.32 -51.53
CA THR A 8 -23.69 -41.04 -51.14
C THR A 8 -24.55 -40.40 -50.03
N GLY A 9 -23.94 -39.81 -48.99
CA GLY A 9 -24.70 -38.97 -48.06
C GLY A 9 -23.95 -38.49 -46.82
N VAL A 10 -23.43 -37.26 -46.91
CA VAL A 10 -23.27 -36.23 -45.85
C VAL A 10 -22.25 -36.50 -44.72
N MET A 11 -21.10 -35.86 -44.84
CA MET A 11 -20.16 -35.60 -43.74
C MET A 11 -20.71 -34.43 -42.91
N ALA A 12 -21.22 -34.70 -41.70
CA ALA A 12 -21.58 -33.66 -40.75
C ALA A 12 -20.31 -33.14 -40.06
N LEU A 13 -19.90 -31.91 -40.39
CA LEU A 13 -18.96 -31.15 -39.57
C LEU A 13 -19.67 -30.81 -38.25
N ILE A 14 -19.28 -31.49 -37.17
CA ILE A 14 -19.58 -31.03 -35.82
C ILE A 14 -18.54 -29.94 -35.50
N ALA A 15 -18.95 -28.68 -35.66
CA ALA A 15 -18.22 -27.55 -35.11
C ALA A 15 -18.32 -27.62 -33.58
N ALA A 16 -17.27 -28.10 -32.92
CA ALA A 16 -17.10 -27.95 -31.50
C ALA A 16 -16.91 -26.46 -31.21
N GLY A 17 -17.99 -25.76 -30.85
CA GLY A 17 -17.95 -24.43 -30.27
C GLY A 17 -17.25 -24.51 -28.92
N GLY A 18 -15.93 -24.44 -28.91
CA GLY A 18 -15.17 -24.14 -27.71
C GLY A 18 -15.50 -22.72 -27.30
N THR A 19 -16.27 -22.56 -26.22
CA THR A 19 -16.34 -21.29 -25.50
C THR A 19 -14.94 -20.99 -25.00
N GLN A 20 -14.22 -20.13 -25.72
CA GLN A 20 -12.95 -19.60 -25.27
C GLN A 20 -13.23 -18.89 -23.94
N ALA A 21 -12.72 -19.44 -22.83
CA ALA A 21 -12.80 -18.78 -21.55
C ALA A 21 -12.26 -17.35 -21.75
N ALA A 22 -13.03 -16.33 -21.37
CA ALA A 22 -12.56 -14.96 -21.40
C ALA A 22 -11.25 -14.91 -20.59
N MET A 23 -10.18 -14.41 -21.20
CA MET A 23 -8.89 -14.27 -20.53
C MET A 23 -9.05 -13.25 -19.40
N ALA A 24 -8.55 -13.59 -18.21
CA ALA A 24 -8.53 -12.68 -17.07
C ALA A 24 -7.83 -11.36 -17.45
N LYS A 25 -8.42 -10.23 -17.06
CA LYS A 25 -7.87 -8.89 -17.23
C LYS A 25 -7.29 -8.38 -15.93
N ASP A 26 -6.18 -7.67 -16.04
CA ASP A 26 -5.52 -7.03 -14.90
C ASP A 26 -6.01 -5.58 -14.71
N TYR A 27 -6.24 -5.23 -13.46
CA TYR A 27 -6.67 -3.91 -13.04
C TYR A 27 -5.83 -3.40 -11.87
N PHE A 28 -5.75 -2.08 -11.76
CA PHE A 28 -5.22 -1.42 -10.57
C PHE A 28 -6.28 -0.59 -9.85
N LEU A 29 -6.13 -0.49 -8.54
CA LEU A 29 -6.90 0.42 -7.68
C LEU A 29 -5.98 1.49 -7.12
N ALA A 30 -6.10 2.73 -7.57
CA ALA A 30 -5.27 3.85 -7.12
C ALA A 30 -6.03 4.75 -6.14
N SER A 31 -5.41 5.14 -5.02
CA SER A 31 -6.07 6.03 -4.06
C SER A 31 -6.18 7.46 -4.59
N GLY A 32 -7.34 8.09 -4.43
CA GLY A 32 -7.57 9.52 -4.65
C GLY A 32 -7.81 10.20 -3.32
N ARG A 33 -6.75 10.41 -2.54
CA ARG A 33 -6.81 10.75 -1.11
C ARG A 33 -7.75 11.91 -0.82
N TRP A 34 -7.53 13.10 -1.36
CA TRP A 34 -8.39 14.26 -1.07
C TRP A 34 -9.69 14.29 -1.85
N ASP A 35 -9.84 13.40 -2.83
CA ASP A 35 -11.06 13.26 -3.61
C ASP A 35 -12.02 12.21 -3.01
N ASN A 36 -11.61 11.52 -1.94
CA ASN A 36 -12.39 10.48 -1.24
C ASN A 36 -12.87 9.34 -2.14
N VAL A 37 -12.06 9.03 -3.16
CA VAL A 37 -12.33 7.97 -4.14
C VAL A 37 -11.15 7.00 -4.27
N VAL A 38 -11.43 5.83 -4.82
CA VAL A 38 -10.43 4.91 -5.38
C VAL A 38 -10.72 4.73 -6.87
N LEU A 39 -9.69 4.86 -7.70
CA LEU A 39 -9.81 4.76 -9.15
C LEU A 39 -9.52 3.33 -9.60
N VAL A 40 -10.38 2.80 -10.47
CA VAL A 40 -10.18 1.52 -11.14
C VAL A 40 -9.55 1.79 -12.50
N ILE A 41 -8.38 1.18 -12.75
CA ILE A 41 -7.57 1.41 -13.94
C ILE A 41 -7.40 0.08 -14.67
N ASP A 42 -7.79 0.05 -15.94
CA ASP A 42 -7.64 -1.10 -16.84
C ASP A 42 -6.21 -1.14 -17.41
N LEU A 43 -5.46 -2.22 -17.16
CA LEU A 43 -4.05 -2.33 -17.59
C LEU A 43 -3.92 -2.31 -19.11
N GLU A 44 -4.76 -3.04 -19.85
CA GLU A 44 -4.67 -3.12 -21.31
C GLU A 44 -4.86 -1.73 -21.93
N LYS A 45 -5.82 -0.96 -21.43
CA LYS A 45 -6.01 0.43 -21.85
C LYS A 45 -4.87 1.33 -21.42
N ALA A 46 -4.26 1.09 -20.26
CA ALA A 46 -3.20 1.93 -19.72
C ALA A 46 -1.87 1.79 -20.50
N ILE A 47 -1.61 0.62 -21.09
CA ILE A 47 -0.41 0.38 -21.92
C ILE A 47 -0.63 0.62 -23.41
N ASP A 48 -1.87 0.88 -23.84
CA ASP A 48 -2.15 1.31 -25.20
C ASP A 48 -1.54 2.70 -25.45
N PRO A 49 -0.60 2.84 -26.41
CA PRO A 49 0.03 4.13 -26.71
C PRO A 49 -0.97 5.24 -27.08
N ALA A 50 -2.16 4.90 -27.59
CA ALA A 50 -3.21 5.88 -27.91
C ALA A 50 -3.88 6.52 -26.68
N ASN A 51 -3.61 5.97 -25.49
CA ASN A 51 -4.15 6.42 -24.21
C ASN A 51 -3.08 7.05 -23.30
N ASP A 52 -1.81 7.03 -23.67
CA ASP A 52 -0.74 7.62 -22.87
C ASP A 52 -0.98 9.12 -22.62
N GLY A 53 -0.82 9.54 -21.36
CA GLY A 53 -1.07 10.92 -20.92
C GLY A 53 -2.56 11.28 -20.79
N THR A 54 -3.47 10.31 -20.83
CA THR A 54 -4.92 10.55 -20.76
C THR A 54 -5.58 9.77 -19.62
N PRO A 55 -6.82 10.14 -19.21
CA PRO A 55 -7.57 9.38 -18.21
C PRO A 55 -8.31 8.16 -18.78
N LYS A 56 -8.15 7.82 -20.07
CA LYS A 56 -8.99 6.81 -20.76
C LYS A 56 -8.90 5.40 -20.20
N ALA A 57 -7.83 5.08 -19.45
CA ALA A 57 -7.69 3.81 -18.75
C ALA A 57 -8.44 3.76 -17.41
N VAL A 58 -8.89 4.91 -16.87
CA VAL A 58 -9.75 4.96 -15.69
C VAL A 58 -11.15 4.51 -16.09
N VAL A 59 -11.57 3.35 -15.59
CA VAL A 59 -12.91 2.80 -15.91
C VAL A 59 -13.96 3.21 -14.89
N ASN A 60 -13.59 3.39 -13.62
CA ASN A 60 -14.49 3.81 -12.55
C ASN A 60 -13.75 4.62 -11.47
N ARG A 61 -14.49 5.48 -10.76
CA ARG A 61 -14.05 6.22 -9.58
C ARG A 61 -14.98 5.87 -8.42
N ILE A 62 -14.57 4.92 -7.60
CA ILE A 62 -15.41 4.39 -6.51
C ILE A 62 -15.35 5.36 -5.35
N ARG A 63 -16.50 5.86 -4.90
CA ARG A 63 -16.58 6.62 -3.64
C ARG A 63 -16.34 5.65 -2.49
N VAL A 64 -15.46 5.99 -1.56
CA VAL A 64 -15.06 5.09 -0.46
C VAL A 64 -15.34 5.65 0.92
N THR A 65 -16.00 6.79 1.03
CA THR A 65 -16.35 7.43 2.31
C THR A 65 -17.86 7.61 2.46
N PRO A 66 -18.41 7.42 3.67
CA PRO A 66 -19.84 7.56 3.92
C PRO A 66 -20.29 9.03 3.93
N ASP A 67 -21.60 9.25 3.90
CA ASP A 67 -22.18 10.54 4.29
C ASP A 67 -22.26 10.59 5.82
N ILE A 68 -22.06 11.78 6.39
CA ILE A 68 -22.17 12.09 7.82
C ILE A 68 -23.20 13.21 8.02
N ASP A 69 -23.78 13.29 9.22
CA ASP A 69 -24.65 14.39 9.64
C ASP A 69 -23.77 15.51 10.22
N ALA A 70 -23.22 16.35 9.33
CA ALA A 70 -22.31 17.40 9.76
C ALA A 70 -23.05 18.59 10.40
N THR A 71 -24.34 18.79 10.06
CA THR A 71 -25.16 19.89 10.58
C THR A 71 -25.96 19.54 11.84
N GLY A 72 -25.97 18.27 12.26
CA GLY A 72 -26.66 17.80 13.47
C GLY A 72 -28.18 17.72 13.32
N THR A 73 -28.67 17.55 12.09
CA THR A 73 -30.10 17.50 11.76
C THR A 73 -30.72 16.11 11.93
N GLY A 74 -29.92 15.11 12.31
CA GLY A 74 -30.29 13.70 12.35
C GLY A 74 -30.26 13.02 10.97
N LYS A 75 -29.76 13.70 9.93
CA LYS A 75 -29.69 13.19 8.55
C LYS A 75 -28.29 13.38 8.00
N ALA A 76 -27.76 12.36 7.34
CA ALA A 76 -26.49 12.48 6.65
C ALA A 76 -26.62 13.46 5.48
N ASP A 77 -25.75 14.48 5.45
CA ASP A 77 -25.83 15.63 4.56
C ASP A 77 -24.49 16.02 3.92
N THR A 78 -23.39 15.40 4.37
CA THR A 78 -22.03 15.79 4.00
C THR A 78 -21.19 14.54 3.73
N ILE A 79 -20.47 14.51 2.61
CA ILE A 79 -19.49 13.46 2.35
C ILE A 79 -18.32 13.62 3.31
N SER A 80 -17.97 12.59 4.09
CA SER A 80 -16.81 12.68 4.97
C SER A 80 -15.49 12.73 4.20
N SER A 81 -14.51 13.42 4.76
CA SER A 81 -13.13 13.38 4.30
C SER A 81 -12.43 12.20 4.96
N GLY A 82 -12.37 11.08 4.24
CA GLY A 82 -11.75 9.85 4.71
C GLY A 82 -10.27 9.76 4.39
N GLN A 83 -9.79 10.46 3.36
CA GLN A 83 -8.39 10.41 2.94
C GLN A 83 -7.87 8.97 2.68
N PRO A 84 -8.42 8.24 1.68
CA PRO A 84 -7.98 6.89 1.36
C PRO A 84 -6.49 6.83 1.03
N ILE A 85 -5.77 5.93 1.68
CA ILE A 85 -4.30 5.87 1.65
C ILE A 85 -3.76 4.52 1.18
N THR A 86 -4.16 3.43 1.85
CA THR A 86 -3.69 2.06 1.58
C THR A 86 -4.82 1.22 1.00
N ILE A 87 -4.51 0.46 -0.05
CA ILE A 87 -5.45 -0.44 -0.71
C ILE A 87 -4.86 -1.85 -0.66
N THR A 88 -5.49 -2.72 0.11
CA THR A 88 -5.09 -4.12 0.25
C THR A 88 -6.09 -5.01 -0.48
N ILE A 89 -5.61 -5.79 -1.43
CA ILE A 89 -6.43 -6.75 -2.16
C ILE A 89 -6.50 -8.05 -1.38
N ALA A 90 -7.70 -8.56 -1.14
CA ALA A 90 -7.90 -9.86 -0.51
C ALA A 90 -7.32 -10.98 -1.40
N PRO A 91 -6.72 -12.05 -0.84
CA PRO A 91 -6.13 -13.13 -1.62
C PRO A 91 -7.10 -13.84 -2.58
N ASP A 92 -8.41 -13.75 -2.34
CA ASP A 92 -9.46 -14.31 -3.19
C ASP A 92 -9.84 -13.41 -4.38
N TYR A 93 -9.24 -12.22 -4.49
CA TYR A 93 -9.53 -11.18 -5.48
C TYR A 93 -11.01 -10.76 -5.53
N ARG A 94 -11.78 -10.97 -4.46
CA ARG A 94 -13.18 -10.53 -4.38
C ARG A 94 -13.32 -9.16 -3.72
N ARG A 95 -12.45 -8.86 -2.75
CA ARG A 95 -12.54 -7.65 -1.95
C ARG A 95 -11.25 -6.85 -1.97
N ALA A 96 -11.40 -5.54 -1.87
CA ALA A 96 -10.34 -4.64 -1.45
C ALA A 96 -10.69 -4.00 -0.10
N TYR A 97 -9.67 -3.81 0.73
CA TYR A 97 -9.72 -3.10 2.00
C TYR A 97 -9.00 -1.76 1.82
N VAL A 98 -9.76 -0.67 1.87
CA VAL A 98 -9.28 0.69 1.64
C VAL A 98 -9.19 1.41 2.97
N VAL A 99 -7.98 1.69 3.45
CA VAL A 99 -7.76 2.45 4.68
C VAL A 99 -8.06 3.92 4.42
N ASN A 100 -9.02 4.46 5.14
CA ASN A 100 -9.33 5.89 5.22
C ASN A 100 -8.70 6.46 6.49
N HIS A 101 -7.64 7.24 6.28
CA HIS A 101 -6.84 7.83 7.34
C HIS A 101 -7.64 8.73 8.30
N SER A 102 -8.63 9.47 7.80
CA SER A 102 -9.48 10.36 8.60
C SER A 102 -10.93 9.86 8.71
N GLY A 103 -11.23 8.67 8.19
CA GLY A 103 -12.51 7.98 8.39
C GLY A 103 -13.75 8.84 8.12
N ARG A 104 -14.48 9.18 9.19
CA ARG A 104 -15.76 9.92 9.16
C ARG A 104 -15.60 11.40 9.54
N THR A 105 -14.41 11.97 9.39
CA THR A 105 -14.13 13.37 9.71
C THR A 105 -14.80 14.34 8.73
N ARG A 106 -15.24 15.50 9.24
CA ARG A 106 -15.79 16.57 8.39
C ARG A 106 -14.70 17.14 7.48
N PRO A 107 -15.01 17.50 6.22
CA PRO A 107 -14.02 18.04 5.29
C PRO A 107 -13.22 19.23 5.84
N GLU A 108 -13.86 20.16 6.54
CA GLU A 108 -13.22 21.34 7.13
C GLU A 108 -12.23 20.98 8.24
N ASP A 109 -12.54 19.97 9.07
CA ASP A 109 -11.66 19.54 10.16
C ASP A 109 -10.41 18.86 9.59
N ALA A 110 -10.58 17.97 8.61
CA ALA A 110 -9.48 17.32 7.92
C ALA A 110 -8.62 18.30 7.10
N ALA A 111 -9.23 19.37 6.57
CA ALA A 111 -8.52 20.44 5.87
C ALA A 111 -7.73 21.35 6.82
N ALA A 112 -8.29 21.63 8.01
CA ALA A 112 -7.61 22.41 9.05
C ALA A 112 -6.38 21.65 9.58
N PHE A 113 -6.53 20.35 9.83
CA PHE A 113 -5.43 19.47 10.18
C PHE A 113 -5.72 18.04 9.75
N GLN A 114 -4.86 17.45 8.90
CA GLN A 114 -5.13 16.14 8.29
C GLN A 114 -4.90 14.95 9.24
N HIS A 115 -4.18 15.18 10.34
CA HIS A 115 -3.77 14.17 11.30
C HIS A 115 -4.66 14.21 12.56
N GLY A 116 -4.56 13.15 13.36
CA GLY A 116 -5.21 12.98 14.65
C GLY A 116 -6.68 12.57 14.59
N HIS A 117 -7.11 12.00 13.46
CA HIS A 117 -8.51 11.62 13.21
C HIS A 117 -8.73 10.12 13.34
N ALA A 118 -9.90 9.73 13.85
CA ALA A 118 -10.29 8.33 13.87
C ALA A 118 -10.55 7.84 12.44
N GLY A 119 -9.91 6.75 12.04
CA GLY A 119 -10.03 6.24 10.68
C GLY A 119 -11.06 5.12 10.51
N THR A 120 -11.24 4.69 9.25
CA THR A 120 -12.05 3.52 8.88
C THR A 120 -11.30 2.67 7.86
N VAL A 121 -11.69 1.41 7.69
CA VAL A 121 -11.34 0.62 6.49
C VAL A 121 -12.62 0.33 5.71
N THR A 122 -12.71 0.83 4.48
CA THR A 122 -13.83 0.54 3.58
C THR A 122 -13.61 -0.80 2.89
N ILE A 123 -14.65 -1.62 2.85
CA ILE A 123 -14.65 -2.90 2.14
C ILE A 123 -15.31 -2.70 0.78
N VAL A 124 -14.57 -2.94 -0.29
CA VAL A 124 -15.01 -2.76 -1.67
C VAL A 124 -15.11 -4.12 -2.36
N ASP A 125 -16.28 -4.43 -2.94
CA ASP A 125 -16.47 -5.57 -3.84
C ASP A 125 -15.84 -5.26 -5.20
N LEU A 126 -14.82 -6.03 -5.58
CA LEU A 126 -14.03 -5.80 -6.79
C LEU A 126 -14.80 -6.07 -8.09
N ARG A 127 -15.79 -6.96 -8.06
CA ARG A 127 -16.66 -7.18 -9.22
C ARG A 127 -17.57 -5.97 -9.43
N LYS A 128 -18.21 -5.49 -8.36
CA LYS A 128 -19.05 -4.28 -8.42
C LYS A 128 -18.24 -3.05 -8.74
N ALA A 129 -16.97 -2.97 -8.33
CA ALA A 129 -16.09 -1.87 -8.67
C ALA A 129 -15.84 -1.75 -10.19
N LEU A 130 -16.04 -2.82 -10.97
CA LEU A 130 -15.96 -2.80 -12.43
C LEU A 130 -17.29 -2.43 -13.11
N ASP A 131 -18.42 -2.48 -12.38
CA ASP A 131 -19.72 -2.06 -12.90
C ASP A 131 -19.75 -0.53 -13.08
N PRO A 132 -20.06 0.01 -14.28
CA PRO A 132 -20.22 1.44 -14.51
C PRO A 132 -21.22 2.12 -13.57
N ALA A 133 -22.21 1.40 -13.03
CA ALA A 133 -23.16 1.93 -12.05
C ALA A 133 -22.50 2.30 -10.71
N SER A 134 -21.31 1.78 -10.43
CA SER A 134 -20.53 2.11 -9.24
C SER A 134 -19.73 3.41 -9.36
N ASN A 135 -19.66 4.01 -10.56
CA ASN A 135 -18.88 5.22 -10.78
C ASN A 135 -19.45 6.42 -10.00
N GLY A 136 -18.66 6.97 -9.09
CA GLY A 136 -19.04 8.09 -8.22
C GLY A 136 -20.03 7.73 -7.11
N THR A 137 -20.33 6.44 -6.91
CA THR A 137 -21.34 5.98 -5.94
C THR A 137 -20.72 5.03 -4.88
N LEU A 138 -21.53 4.68 -3.88
CA LEU A 138 -21.20 3.69 -2.86
C LEU A 138 -21.62 2.26 -3.27
N ALA A 139 -22.05 2.02 -4.51
CA ALA A 139 -22.64 0.73 -4.92
C ALA A 139 -21.68 -0.46 -4.80
N ALA A 140 -20.37 -0.22 -4.89
CA ALA A 140 -19.34 -1.24 -4.69
C ALA A 140 -18.92 -1.40 -3.21
N VAL A 141 -19.40 -0.56 -2.29
CA VAL A 141 -19.05 -0.62 -0.87
C VAL A 141 -19.92 -1.64 -0.14
N GLU A 142 -19.29 -2.62 0.51
CA GLU A 142 -19.98 -3.64 1.32
C GLU A 142 -20.13 -3.23 2.79
N GLY A 143 -19.28 -2.33 3.27
CA GLY A 143 -19.29 -1.88 4.66
C GLY A 143 -18.00 -1.20 5.08
N TYR A 144 -17.89 -0.95 6.39
CA TYR A 144 -16.77 -0.26 7.00
C TYR A 144 -16.33 -1.01 8.27
N ILE A 145 -15.03 -1.11 8.46
CA ILE A 145 -14.39 -1.52 9.72
C ILE A 145 -14.01 -0.25 10.46
N GLU A 146 -14.54 -0.05 11.66
CA GLU A 146 -14.08 1.01 12.54
C GLU A 146 -12.70 0.61 13.09
N THR A 147 -11.68 1.45 12.87
CA THR A 147 -10.29 1.04 13.12
C THR A 147 -9.90 1.09 14.58
N GLU A 148 -10.73 1.74 15.41
CA GLU A 148 -10.53 1.84 16.86
C GLU A 148 -9.24 2.59 17.28
N GLY A 149 -8.64 3.34 16.36
CA GLY A 149 -7.46 4.18 16.57
C GLY A 149 -7.42 5.38 15.63
N PHE A 150 -6.33 6.13 15.66
CA PHE A 150 -6.18 7.41 14.96
C PHE A 150 -5.08 7.34 13.91
N GLY A 151 -5.32 8.01 12.78
CA GLY A 151 -4.39 8.03 11.66
C GLY A 151 -4.01 6.64 11.15
N PRO A 152 -4.95 5.71 10.89
CA PRO A 152 -4.58 4.43 10.33
C PRO A 152 -3.98 4.62 8.93
N THR A 153 -2.97 3.83 8.63
CA THR A 153 -2.24 3.92 7.37
C THR A 153 -2.00 2.53 6.78
N GLY A 154 -1.21 1.67 7.40
CA GLY A 154 -0.90 0.32 6.91
C GLY A 154 -1.97 -0.72 7.25
N PHE A 155 -2.27 -1.62 6.31
CA PHE A 155 -3.14 -2.79 6.51
C PHE A 155 -2.54 -4.00 5.80
N ALA A 156 -2.43 -5.14 6.47
CA ALA A 156 -1.87 -6.36 5.90
C ALA A 156 -2.67 -7.59 6.32
N ILE A 157 -3.02 -8.44 5.36
CA ILE A 157 -3.79 -9.67 5.58
C ILE A 157 -2.82 -10.82 5.83
N ALA A 158 -3.07 -11.61 6.87
CA ALA A 158 -2.30 -12.80 7.18
C ALA A 158 -2.59 -13.92 6.17
N LEU A 159 -1.67 -14.88 6.04
CA LEU A 159 -1.79 -15.99 5.09
C LEU A 159 -3.02 -16.88 5.34
N ASP A 160 -3.57 -16.86 6.56
CA ASP A 160 -4.82 -17.56 6.88
C ASP A 160 -6.06 -16.95 6.21
N GLY A 161 -5.94 -15.77 5.59
CA GLY A 161 -7.02 -15.05 4.91
C GLY A 161 -8.12 -14.56 5.84
N ARG A 162 -7.96 -14.72 7.16
CA ARG A 162 -8.95 -14.41 8.18
C ARG A 162 -8.54 -13.24 9.05
N HIS A 163 -7.27 -13.11 9.38
CA HIS A 163 -6.78 -12.05 10.25
C HIS A 163 -6.02 -10.99 9.45
N ALA A 164 -6.09 -9.75 9.90
CA ALA A 164 -5.29 -8.66 9.38
C ALA A 164 -4.67 -7.84 10.50
N ALA A 165 -3.50 -7.26 10.24
CA ALA A 165 -2.87 -6.25 11.07
C ALA A 165 -3.14 -4.86 10.50
N LEU A 166 -3.46 -3.90 11.36
CA LEU A 166 -3.74 -2.52 11.01
C LEU A 166 -2.93 -1.58 11.89
N ALA A 167 -2.11 -0.74 11.27
CA ALA A 167 -1.27 0.24 11.93
C ALA A 167 -1.98 1.59 12.13
N HIS A 168 -1.59 2.27 13.20
CA HIS A 168 -2.06 3.60 13.60
C HIS A 168 -0.86 4.46 13.93
N ALA A 169 -0.67 5.54 13.18
CA ALA A 169 0.49 6.40 13.34
C ALA A 169 0.28 7.52 14.36
N GLU A 170 -0.95 7.75 14.83
CA GLU A 170 -1.34 9.00 15.47
C GLU A 170 -2.15 8.77 16.75
N GLN A 171 -2.33 9.82 17.55
CA GLN A 171 -3.33 9.89 18.60
C GLN A 171 -4.42 10.91 18.28
N LYS A 172 -5.45 11.00 19.14
CA LYS A 172 -6.51 11.99 18.94
C LYS A 172 -5.97 13.42 18.91
N GLY A 173 -6.14 14.09 17.76
CA GLY A 173 -5.82 15.50 17.57
C GLY A 173 -4.36 15.80 17.23
N ASP A 174 -3.44 14.83 17.30
CA ASP A 174 -2.01 15.06 17.11
C ASP A 174 -1.42 14.05 16.11
N GLU A 175 -0.37 14.46 15.38
CA GLU A 175 0.36 13.60 14.44
C GLU A 175 1.25 12.56 15.14
N ASP A 176 1.74 12.86 16.35
CA ASP A 176 2.48 11.89 17.19
C ASP A 176 1.50 11.09 18.07
N GLY A 177 1.98 10.07 18.77
CA GLY A 177 1.20 9.35 19.80
C GLY A 177 0.73 7.95 19.39
N GLY A 178 1.02 7.51 18.16
CA GLY A 178 0.64 6.20 17.66
C GLY A 178 1.44 5.07 18.32
N ARG A 179 0.78 4.21 19.10
CA ARG A 179 1.45 3.16 19.89
C ARG A 179 0.76 1.80 19.89
N HIS A 180 -0.02 1.50 18.86
CA HIS A 180 -0.62 0.17 18.78
C HIS A 180 -0.87 -0.32 17.35
N ILE A 181 -0.88 -1.65 17.22
CA ILE A 181 -1.36 -2.37 16.05
C ILE A 181 -2.69 -3.02 16.41
N SER A 182 -3.72 -2.80 15.58
CA SER A 182 -5.00 -3.48 15.71
C SER A 182 -5.00 -4.79 14.93
N ILE A 183 -5.57 -5.84 15.52
CA ILE A 183 -5.83 -7.11 14.83
C ILE A 183 -7.31 -7.15 14.46
N VAL A 184 -7.57 -7.37 13.17
CA VAL A 184 -8.92 -7.41 12.59
C VAL A 184 -9.26 -8.85 12.23
N ASP A 185 -10.46 -9.30 12.59
CA ASP A 185 -11.06 -10.53 12.07
C ASP A 185 -11.92 -10.17 10.84
N LEU A 186 -11.52 -10.64 9.66
CA LEU A 186 -12.14 -10.33 8.38
C LEU A 186 -13.46 -11.08 8.15
N ALA A 187 -13.73 -12.12 8.94
CA ALA A 187 -15.02 -12.81 8.89
C ALA A 187 -16.14 -11.95 9.50
N SER A 188 -15.84 -11.28 10.62
CA SER A 188 -16.76 -10.35 11.30
C SER A 188 -16.56 -8.88 10.91
N ASN A 189 -15.47 -8.55 10.21
CA ASN A 189 -15.05 -7.19 9.86
C ASN A 189 -14.94 -6.28 11.09
N LYS A 190 -14.27 -6.77 12.14
CA LYS A 190 -14.10 -6.04 13.40
C LYS A 190 -12.68 -6.14 13.93
N VAL A 191 -12.24 -5.08 14.60
CA VAL A 191 -11.07 -5.15 15.48
C VAL A 191 -11.39 -6.10 16.63
N ILE A 192 -10.54 -7.10 16.84
CA ILE A 192 -10.68 -8.10 17.91
C ILE A 192 -9.63 -7.93 19.00
N ARG A 193 -8.47 -7.32 18.69
CA ARG A 193 -7.37 -7.11 19.63
C ARG A 193 -6.61 -5.83 19.28
N ARG A 194 -5.93 -5.27 20.28
CA ARG A 194 -4.94 -4.21 20.10
C ARG A 194 -3.65 -4.63 20.78
N VAL A 195 -2.55 -4.60 20.04
CA VAL A 195 -1.21 -4.86 20.54
C VAL A 195 -0.57 -3.52 20.82
N GLU A 196 -0.36 -3.23 22.10
CA GLU A 196 0.39 -2.06 22.52
C GLU A 196 1.88 -2.29 22.23
N GLN A 197 2.49 -1.32 21.54
CA GLN A 197 3.91 -1.34 21.23
C GLN A 197 4.70 -0.66 22.34
N ALA A 198 5.96 -1.01 22.52
CA ALA A 198 6.86 -0.38 23.46
C ALA A 198 7.12 1.09 23.05
N PHE A 199 7.41 1.92 24.06
CA PHE A 199 7.98 3.24 23.79
C PHE A 199 9.40 3.12 23.24
N GLY A 200 9.81 4.11 22.46
CA GLY A 200 11.18 4.33 22.05
C GLY A 200 12.09 4.84 23.18
N LYS A 201 13.32 5.22 22.83
CA LYS A 201 14.34 5.71 23.77
C LYS A 201 14.98 7.01 23.26
N PRO A 202 14.24 8.12 23.21
CA PRO A 202 14.65 9.29 22.44
C PRO A 202 15.56 10.27 23.21
N GLY A 203 15.97 9.94 24.44
CA GLY A 203 16.83 10.79 25.25
C GLY A 203 16.12 11.94 25.99
N PHE A 204 14.79 12.01 25.92
CA PHE A 204 13.93 12.86 26.73
C PHE A 204 12.83 12.01 27.42
N PRO A 205 12.10 12.54 28.42
CA PRO A 205 11.06 11.78 29.13
C PRO A 205 9.92 11.29 28.21
N CYS A 206 9.53 10.02 28.36
CA CYS A 206 8.37 9.44 27.67
C CYS A 206 7.21 9.15 28.64
N PRO A 207 5.95 9.42 28.24
CA PRO A 207 5.58 10.18 27.04
C PRO A 207 5.92 11.68 27.18
N PRO A 208 6.12 12.41 26.05
CA PRO A 208 6.30 13.86 26.09
C PRO A 208 5.01 14.56 26.52
N ASP A 209 5.15 15.69 27.20
CA ASP A 209 4.04 16.58 27.56
C ASP A 209 4.36 18.04 27.15
N PRO A 210 3.51 18.69 26.34
CA PRO A 210 2.45 18.07 25.53
C PRO A 210 3.04 17.12 24.48
N VAL A 211 2.21 16.19 24.00
CA VAL A 211 2.51 15.37 22.81
C VAL A 211 2.61 16.29 21.58
N PRO A 212 3.62 16.10 20.70
CA PRO A 212 3.77 16.92 19.50
C PRO A 212 2.55 16.90 18.59
N HIS A 213 2.05 18.10 18.27
CA HIS A 213 0.90 18.23 17.39
C HIS A 213 1.25 17.87 15.94
N ARG A 214 2.46 18.19 15.47
CA ARG A 214 2.91 17.91 14.10
C ARG A 214 4.42 17.72 13.99
N ALA A 215 4.85 16.97 12.98
CA ALA A 215 6.25 16.89 12.59
C ALA A 215 6.65 18.09 11.70
N PRO A 216 7.95 18.48 11.69
CA PRO A 216 8.98 17.99 12.60
C PRO A 216 8.89 18.62 14.00
N ASP A 217 9.14 17.83 15.04
CA ASP A 217 9.28 18.31 16.41
C ASP A 217 10.35 17.47 17.16
N PRO A 218 11.29 18.09 17.89
CA PRO A 218 12.35 17.37 18.60
C PRO A 218 11.86 16.38 19.66
N LYS A 219 10.58 16.44 20.07
CA LYS A 219 9.95 15.51 21.00
C LYS A 219 9.31 14.27 20.34
N PHE A 220 9.39 14.10 19.02
CA PHE A 220 9.12 12.80 18.40
C PHE A 220 10.14 11.75 18.87
N GLY A 221 9.80 10.46 18.85
CA GLY A 221 10.70 9.37 19.23
C GLY A 221 10.32 8.59 20.48
N CYS A 222 9.27 9.00 21.20
CA CYS A 222 8.67 8.15 22.22
C CYS A 222 7.71 7.14 21.60
N PHE A 223 6.84 7.57 20.70
CA PHE A 223 5.81 6.72 20.11
C PHE A 223 6.29 6.09 18.80
N PRO A 224 5.97 4.81 18.54
CA PRO A 224 6.33 4.17 17.28
C PRO A 224 5.81 4.88 16.04
N ASP A 225 4.59 5.42 16.10
CA ASP A 225 3.87 6.02 14.97
C ASP A 225 3.96 5.12 13.74
N THR A 226 3.50 3.87 13.89
CA THR A 226 3.63 2.87 12.83
C THR A 226 2.83 3.29 11.62
N ASN A 227 3.51 3.42 10.48
CA ASN A 227 2.90 3.70 9.19
C ASN A 227 2.53 2.38 8.49
N GLY A 228 3.46 1.81 7.73
CA GLY A 228 3.24 0.55 7.00
C GLY A 228 3.30 -0.67 7.90
N VAL A 229 2.55 -1.70 7.52
CA VAL A 229 2.65 -3.05 8.11
C VAL A 229 2.73 -4.10 7.02
N THR A 230 3.42 -5.19 7.31
CA THR A 230 3.44 -6.40 6.49
C THR A 230 3.46 -7.63 7.40
N ILE A 231 3.15 -8.81 6.86
CA ILE A 231 3.11 -10.06 7.63
C ILE A 231 3.92 -11.12 6.90
N SER A 232 4.91 -11.68 7.59
CA SER A 232 5.56 -12.92 7.19
C SER A 232 4.82 -14.13 7.77
N PRO A 233 4.66 -15.24 7.02
CA PRO A 233 4.12 -16.48 7.56
C PRO A 233 5.07 -17.20 8.53
N LEU A 234 6.35 -16.82 8.59
CA LEU A 234 7.32 -17.46 9.48
C LEU A 234 7.07 -17.11 10.94
N GLY A 235 7.58 -17.94 11.85
CA GLY A 235 7.32 -17.80 13.30
C GLY A 235 5.86 -18.05 13.68
N GLY A 236 5.07 -18.70 12.83
CA GLY A 236 3.63 -18.86 13.00
C GLY A 236 2.81 -17.62 12.61
N GLY A 237 3.43 -16.67 11.92
CA GLY A 237 2.89 -15.36 11.61
C GLY A 237 3.64 -14.27 12.38
N THR A 238 4.35 -13.42 11.67
CA THR A 238 5.14 -12.31 12.23
C THR A 238 4.75 -11.02 11.52
N ILE A 239 4.20 -10.08 12.28
CA ILE A 239 3.87 -8.73 11.81
C ILE A 239 5.12 -7.87 11.92
N PHE A 240 5.43 -7.14 10.85
CA PHE A 240 6.46 -6.11 10.82
C PHE A 240 5.80 -4.75 10.65
N GLY A 241 6.13 -3.81 11.53
CA GLY A 241 5.60 -2.44 11.49
C GLY A 241 6.71 -1.43 11.22
N ALA A 242 6.58 -0.61 10.18
CA ALA A 242 7.51 0.48 9.87
C ALA A 242 7.18 1.70 10.73
N ASN A 243 8.04 2.00 11.71
CA ASN A 243 7.77 3.03 12.70
C ASN A 243 8.32 4.37 12.23
N GLY A 244 7.45 5.36 12.03
CA GLY A 244 7.82 6.70 11.59
C GLY A 244 8.42 7.54 12.72
N GLY A 245 7.91 7.38 13.95
CA GLY A 245 8.30 8.20 15.09
C GLY A 245 9.63 7.79 15.71
N THR A 246 9.98 6.49 15.65
CA THR A 246 11.12 5.89 16.38
C THR A 246 12.25 5.37 15.49
N ASP A 247 12.17 5.55 14.17
CA ASP A 247 13.19 5.16 13.20
C ASP A 247 13.64 3.68 13.28
N ASP A 248 12.70 2.77 13.55
CA ASP A 248 12.94 1.34 13.66
C ASP A 248 11.77 0.51 13.08
N ILE A 249 11.89 -0.82 13.17
CA ILE A 249 10.85 -1.76 12.74
C ILE A 249 10.40 -2.57 13.95
N SER A 250 9.09 -2.59 14.19
CA SER A 250 8.45 -3.48 15.17
C SER A 250 8.41 -4.91 14.65
N VAL A 251 8.75 -5.89 15.49
CA VAL A 251 8.55 -7.32 15.21
C VAL A 251 7.53 -7.84 16.21
N ILE A 252 6.39 -8.31 15.72
CA ILE A 252 5.24 -8.68 16.55
C ILE A 252 4.77 -10.09 16.18
N SER A 253 4.58 -10.96 17.17
CA SER A 253 3.99 -12.28 16.97
C SER A 253 2.49 -12.17 16.71
N LEU A 254 2.04 -12.62 15.53
CA LEU A 254 0.62 -12.64 15.17
C LEU A 254 -0.18 -13.57 16.08
N GLN A 255 0.38 -14.72 16.43
CA GLN A 255 -0.30 -15.71 17.28
C GLN A 255 -0.60 -15.13 18.67
N LYS A 256 0.41 -14.51 19.31
CA LYS A 256 0.25 -13.82 20.59
C LYS A 256 -0.73 -12.66 20.48
N ALA A 257 -0.64 -11.89 19.39
CA ALA A 257 -1.52 -10.77 19.13
C ALA A 257 -3.00 -11.20 19.07
N ILE A 258 -3.30 -12.28 18.32
CA ILE A 258 -4.65 -12.86 18.23
C ILE A 258 -5.11 -13.39 19.60
N ALA A 259 -4.23 -14.09 20.32
CA ALA A 259 -4.51 -14.62 21.64
C ALA A 259 -4.74 -13.52 22.69
N GLY A 260 -4.28 -12.28 22.43
CA GLY A 260 -4.32 -11.18 23.40
C GLY A 260 -3.26 -11.31 24.49
N GLU A 261 -2.16 -12.01 24.20
CA GLU A 261 -1.06 -12.20 25.13
C GLU A 261 -0.23 -10.91 25.25
N ALA A 262 0.21 -10.60 26.46
CA ALA A 262 1.20 -9.56 26.69
C ALA A 262 2.55 -9.92 26.02
N GLY A 263 3.32 -8.90 25.64
CA GLY A 263 4.60 -9.11 24.96
C GLY A 263 4.46 -9.75 23.57
N ALA A 264 3.37 -9.42 22.87
CA ALA A 264 3.20 -9.78 21.46
C ALA A 264 4.23 -9.05 20.57
N GLU A 265 4.60 -7.80 20.89
CA GLU A 265 5.81 -7.19 20.35
C GLU A 265 7.04 -7.82 21.01
N ILE A 266 7.88 -8.44 20.19
CA ILE A 266 8.99 -9.28 20.64
C ILE A 266 10.36 -8.66 20.35
N ALA A 267 10.45 -7.71 19.40
CA ALA A 267 11.70 -7.04 19.09
C ALA A 267 11.49 -5.69 18.36
N ARG A 268 12.58 -4.92 18.31
CA ARG A 268 12.73 -3.69 17.52
C ARG A 268 14.03 -3.77 16.73
N ILE A 269 14.00 -3.37 15.46
CA ILE A 269 15.16 -3.41 14.57
C ILE A 269 15.46 -1.98 14.10
N PRO A 270 16.58 -1.36 14.49
CA PRO A 270 16.90 0.01 14.08
C PRO A 270 17.15 0.09 12.57
N VAL A 271 16.68 1.16 11.95
CA VAL A 271 16.91 1.45 10.52
C VAL A 271 17.50 2.86 10.35
N GLN A 272 17.67 3.35 9.12
CA GLN A 272 18.24 4.69 8.90
C GLN A 272 17.29 5.80 9.39
N ALA A 273 16.01 5.69 9.06
CA ALA A 273 14.98 6.67 9.36
C ALA A 273 13.60 6.02 9.29
N GLY A 274 12.60 6.70 9.82
CA GLY A 274 11.21 6.29 9.86
C GLY A 274 10.69 5.85 8.50
N GLY A 275 9.88 4.79 8.50
CA GLY A 275 9.39 4.19 7.27
C GLY A 275 7.94 4.51 6.97
N PHE A 276 7.57 4.32 5.70
CA PHE A 276 6.18 4.29 5.27
C PHE A 276 5.83 2.96 4.62
N GLY A 277 6.37 2.66 3.43
CA GLY A 277 6.15 1.37 2.78
C GLY A 277 7.09 0.27 3.28
N ILE A 278 6.51 -0.87 3.61
CA ILE A 278 7.21 -2.09 4.04
C ILE A 278 6.53 -3.30 3.39
N SER A 279 7.32 -4.27 2.91
CA SER A 279 6.79 -5.47 2.25
C SER A 279 7.56 -6.72 2.63
N THR A 280 6.88 -7.87 2.59
CA THR A 280 7.49 -9.19 2.81
C THR A 280 7.75 -9.87 1.45
N SER A 281 8.85 -10.60 1.33
CA SER A 281 9.15 -11.42 0.16
C SER A 281 8.11 -12.54 -0.04
N PRO A 282 7.89 -13.03 -1.28
CA PRO A 282 6.90 -14.09 -1.54
C PRO A 282 7.11 -15.38 -0.73
N ASP A 283 8.36 -15.72 -0.39
CA ASP A 283 8.71 -16.88 0.43
C ASP A 283 8.64 -16.61 1.95
N GLY A 284 8.32 -15.37 2.35
CA GLY A 284 8.20 -14.96 3.74
C GLY A 284 9.52 -14.71 4.46
N LYS A 285 10.68 -14.92 3.82
CA LYS A 285 11.98 -14.92 4.52
C LYS A 285 12.59 -13.55 4.72
N LEU A 286 12.22 -12.59 3.89
CA LEU A 286 12.79 -11.24 3.90
C LEU A 286 11.70 -10.19 4.02
N VAL A 287 12.06 -9.05 4.60
CA VAL A 287 11.24 -7.83 4.63
C VAL A 287 12.04 -6.67 4.06
N ALA A 288 11.44 -5.87 3.18
CA ALA A 288 12.03 -4.68 2.60
C ALA A 288 11.35 -3.44 3.19
N HIS A 289 12.14 -2.52 3.74
CA HIS A 289 11.68 -1.28 4.37
C HIS A 289 12.29 -0.07 3.68
N ALA A 290 11.46 0.91 3.33
CA ALA A 290 11.91 2.20 2.80
C ALA A 290 12.11 3.22 3.92
N SER A 291 13.34 3.72 4.10
CA SER A 291 13.67 4.76 5.09
C SER A 291 13.29 6.15 4.57
N ARG A 292 12.08 6.62 4.89
CA ARG A 292 11.45 7.80 4.31
C ARG A 292 12.03 9.11 4.87
N GLU A 293 11.82 9.39 6.15
CA GLU A 293 12.40 10.54 6.86
C GLU A 293 12.35 10.35 8.39
N ASN A 294 13.15 11.14 9.11
CA ASN A 294 13.10 11.23 10.57
C ASN A 294 12.10 12.32 10.99
N ALA A 295 11.11 11.96 11.81
CA ALA A 295 10.05 12.87 12.25
C ALA A 295 10.54 13.97 13.22
N GLN A 296 11.69 13.80 13.86
CA GLN A 296 12.24 14.83 14.75
C GLN A 296 12.84 16.02 13.98
N THR A 297 13.37 15.78 12.78
CA THR A 297 14.21 16.74 12.04
C THR A 297 13.75 17.02 10.62
N ASP A 298 12.77 16.27 10.09
CA ASP A 298 12.38 16.22 8.67
C ASP A 298 13.55 15.85 7.73
N THR A 299 14.61 15.24 8.27
CA THR A 299 15.75 14.78 7.47
C THR A 299 15.33 13.55 6.66
N PRO A 300 15.30 13.61 5.32
CA PRO A 300 14.89 12.47 4.53
C PRO A 300 15.98 11.39 4.49
N GLY A 301 15.55 10.13 4.52
CA GLY A 301 16.43 9.01 4.26
C GLY A 301 16.70 8.83 2.77
N ASN A 302 17.55 7.86 2.47
CA ASN A 302 17.91 7.48 1.10
C ASN A 302 18.26 6.00 0.96
N THR A 303 17.74 5.15 1.86
CA THR A 303 18.03 3.73 1.84
C THR A 303 16.80 2.83 1.90
N VAL A 304 17.00 1.61 1.41
CA VAL A 304 16.12 0.46 1.65
C VAL A 304 16.87 -0.55 2.50
N SER A 305 16.26 -0.94 3.62
CA SER A 305 16.75 -1.99 4.51
C SER A 305 16.12 -3.33 4.13
N ILE A 306 16.94 -4.39 4.06
CA ILE A 306 16.50 -5.78 3.87
C ILE A 306 16.69 -6.51 5.20
N ILE A 307 15.58 -6.99 5.76
CA ILE A 307 15.52 -7.66 7.05
C ILE A 307 15.31 -9.15 6.83
N ASP A 308 16.12 -9.99 7.48
CA ASP A 308 15.95 -11.43 7.56
C ASP A 308 14.98 -11.78 8.68
N VAL A 309 13.89 -12.46 8.35
CA VAL A 309 12.80 -12.75 9.30
C VAL A 309 13.23 -13.76 10.37
N GLU A 310 14.02 -14.78 10.02
CA GLU A 310 14.48 -15.75 11.03
C GLU A 310 15.41 -15.07 12.03
N LYS A 311 16.31 -14.21 11.56
CA LYS A 311 17.15 -13.38 12.45
C LYS A 311 16.34 -12.37 13.24
N ALA A 312 15.30 -11.77 12.67
CA ALA A 312 14.40 -10.89 13.40
C ALA A 312 13.73 -11.60 14.59
N LEU A 313 13.53 -12.92 14.51
CA LEU A 313 12.98 -13.75 15.58
C LEU A 313 14.05 -14.25 16.58
N SER A 314 15.29 -14.48 16.14
CA SER A 314 16.34 -15.09 16.98
C SER A 314 17.42 -14.12 17.49
N ASP A 315 17.85 -13.16 16.68
CA ASP A 315 18.89 -12.15 16.97
C ASP A 315 18.56 -10.83 16.23
N PRO A 316 17.57 -10.06 16.72
CA PRO A 316 17.06 -8.86 16.03
C PRO A 316 18.13 -7.83 15.69
N ALA A 317 19.20 -7.76 16.50
CA ALA A 317 20.31 -6.84 16.29
C ALA A 317 21.12 -7.14 15.01
N LYS A 318 20.98 -8.34 14.44
CA LYS A 318 21.61 -8.76 13.17
C LYS A 318 20.58 -9.04 12.08
N ALA A 319 19.34 -8.65 12.28
CA ALA A 319 18.26 -8.94 11.36
C ALA A 319 18.36 -8.11 10.08
N GLU A 320 18.87 -6.87 10.14
CA GLU A 320 19.18 -6.12 8.93
C GLU A 320 20.39 -6.73 8.23
N VAL A 321 20.14 -7.44 7.13
CA VAL A 321 21.17 -8.16 6.36
C VAL A 321 21.69 -7.38 5.17
N ALA A 322 20.99 -6.31 4.75
CA ALA A 322 21.49 -5.37 3.76
C ALA A 322 20.86 -3.99 3.95
N ARG A 323 21.61 -2.94 3.58
CA ARG A 323 21.11 -1.57 3.44
C ARG A 323 21.59 -1.00 2.11
N VAL A 324 20.65 -0.69 1.23
CA VAL A 324 20.91 -0.27 -0.16
C VAL A 324 20.67 1.22 -0.29
N LEU A 325 21.61 1.97 -0.86
CA LEU A 325 21.40 3.38 -1.26
C LEU A 325 20.48 3.40 -2.49
N VAL A 326 19.44 4.24 -2.46
CA VAL A 326 18.41 4.25 -3.51
C VAL A 326 18.09 5.64 -4.04
N GLY A 327 17.71 5.73 -5.31
CA GLY A 327 17.32 6.96 -6.02
C GLY A 327 18.46 7.91 -6.41
N THR A 328 19.68 7.65 -5.93
CA THR A 328 20.92 8.38 -6.21
C THR A 328 22.14 7.47 -6.04
N ASP A 329 23.29 7.87 -6.57
CA ASP A 329 24.59 7.23 -6.30
C ASP A 329 25.42 8.03 -5.26
N ASP A 330 24.91 9.18 -4.83
CA ASP A 330 25.52 10.05 -3.82
C ASP A 330 24.81 9.91 -2.47
N LYS A 331 25.52 9.36 -1.47
CA LYS A 331 25.00 9.15 -0.11
C LYS A 331 24.57 10.44 0.61
N SER A 332 25.08 11.60 0.18
CA SER A 332 24.71 12.90 0.74
C SER A 332 23.40 13.46 0.16
N VAL A 333 22.91 12.89 -0.95
CA VAL A 333 21.67 13.33 -1.58
C VAL A 333 20.48 12.59 -0.94
N PRO A 334 19.55 13.31 -0.29
CA PRO A 334 18.33 12.70 0.24
C PRO A 334 17.35 12.37 -0.89
N THR A 335 16.79 11.16 -0.88
CA THR A 335 15.88 10.69 -1.95
C THR A 335 14.45 10.46 -1.45
N ARG A 336 14.26 10.36 -0.12
CA ARG A 336 12.97 10.16 0.54
C ARG A 336 12.18 9.00 -0.07
N PRO A 337 12.67 7.75 0.05
CA PRO A 337 12.00 6.58 -0.48
C PRO A 337 10.65 6.36 0.21
N PHE A 338 9.58 6.08 -0.54
CA PHE A 338 8.24 5.88 0.03
C PHE A 338 7.88 4.41 0.20
N VAL A 339 8.21 3.57 -0.79
CA VAL A 339 7.89 2.13 -0.77
C VAL A 339 9.08 1.33 -1.28
N ALA A 340 9.26 0.15 -0.71
CA ALA A 340 10.08 -0.93 -1.26
C ALA A 340 9.21 -2.19 -1.35
N ALA A 341 9.01 -2.71 -2.55
CA ALA A 341 8.15 -3.85 -2.84
C ALA A 341 8.94 -4.97 -3.51
N PHE A 342 8.87 -6.19 -2.98
CA PHE A 342 9.38 -7.37 -3.68
C PHE A 342 8.56 -7.64 -4.95
N LEU A 343 9.25 -8.01 -6.02
CA LEU A 343 8.59 -8.60 -7.19
C LEU A 343 8.12 -10.03 -6.86
N PRO A 344 7.14 -10.59 -7.60
CA PRO A 344 6.66 -11.96 -7.39
C PRO A 344 7.76 -13.03 -7.50
N ASP A 345 8.86 -12.74 -8.21
CA ASP A 345 10.01 -13.64 -8.30
C ASP A 345 10.86 -13.71 -7.01
N GLY A 346 10.65 -12.80 -6.05
CA GLY A 346 11.40 -12.68 -4.79
C GLY A 346 12.88 -12.28 -4.96
N LYS A 347 13.37 -12.13 -6.18
CA LYS A 347 14.77 -11.86 -6.52
C LYS A 347 15.06 -10.37 -6.67
N ARG A 348 14.01 -9.58 -6.88
CA ARG A 348 14.11 -8.14 -7.12
C ARG A 348 13.21 -7.36 -6.17
N ILE A 349 13.67 -6.15 -5.80
CA ILE A 349 12.89 -5.13 -5.11
C ILE A 349 12.72 -3.94 -6.04
N LEU A 350 11.51 -3.39 -6.10
CA LEU A 350 11.22 -2.10 -6.72
C LEU A 350 11.04 -1.06 -5.62
N SER A 351 11.70 0.10 -5.74
CA SER A 351 11.57 1.19 -4.78
C SER A 351 11.24 2.53 -5.44
N THR A 352 10.41 3.34 -4.78
CA THR A 352 9.98 4.67 -5.23
C THR A 352 10.66 5.77 -4.45
N HIS A 353 11.12 6.82 -5.13
CA HIS A 353 11.89 7.90 -4.51
C HIS A 353 11.28 9.27 -4.78
N PHE A 354 10.69 9.86 -3.75
CA PHE A 354 9.88 11.06 -3.88
C PHE A 354 10.68 12.29 -4.32
N ARG A 355 11.91 12.47 -3.80
CA ARG A 355 12.71 13.68 -4.10
C ARG A 355 13.46 13.56 -5.42
N SER A 356 13.92 12.37 -5.77
CA SER A 356 14.70 12.12 -6.99
C SER A 356 13.85 11.76 -8.22
N ASN A 357 12.51 11.71 -8.08
CA ASN A 357 11.56 11.55 -9.20
C ASN A 357 11.80 10.27 -10.02
N ASN A 358 12.27 9.20 -9.38
CA ASN A 358 12.67 7.97 -10.04
C ASN A 358 12.28 6.73 -9.21
N ILE A 359 12.46 5.57 -9.83
CA ILE A 359 12.38 4.26 -9.21
C ILE A 359 13.70 3.51 -9.40
N ASP A 360 14.02 2.59 -8.48
CA ASP A 360 15.17 1.68 -8.59
C ASP A 360 14.66 0.25 -8.60
N ILE A 361 15.24 -0.57 -9.47
CA ILE A 361 15.10 -2.02 -9.47
C ILE A 361 16.38 -2.58 -8.84
N ILE A 362 16.25 -3.34 -7.78
CA ILE A 362 17.35 -3.78 -6.91
C ILE A 362 17.43 -5.30 -6.93
N ASP A 363 18.62 -5.85 -7.16
CA ASP A 363 18.94 -7.27 -7.05
C ASP A 363 19.14 -7.65 -5.57
N VAL A 364 18.27 -8.50 -5.04
CA VAL A 364 18.25 -8.89 -3.62
C VAL A 364 19.52 -9.66 -3.24
N ALA A 365 19.96 -10.58 -4.09
CA ALA A 365 21.12 -11.42 -3.81
C ALA A 365 22.41 -10.59 -3.80
N LYS A 366 22.56 -9.64 -4.74
CA LYS A 366 23.70 -8.72 -4.75
C LYS A 366 23.69 -7.79 -3.53
N ALA A 367 22.52 -7.28 -3.13
CA ALA A 367 22.39 -6.44 -1.94
C ALA A 367 22.87 -7.17 -0.68
N ILE A 368 22.38 -8.40 -0.44
CA ILE A 368 22.79 -9.23 0.70
C ILE A 368 24.28 -9.59 0.64
N ALA A 369 24.82 -9.81 -0.56
CA ALA A 369 26.24 -10.08 -0.75
C ALA A 369 27.13 -8.82 -0.65
N GLY A 370 26.57 -7.64 -0.36
CA GLY A 370 27.32 -6.39 -0.23
C GLY A 370 27.87 -5.85 -1.57
N ARG A 371 27.26 -6.23 -2.70
CA ARG A 371 27.66 -5.82 -4.05
C ARG A 371 26.75 -4.69 -4.57
N PRO A 372 27.18 -3.93 -5.59
CA PRO A 372 26.28 -3.01 -6.30
C PRO A 372 25.03 -3.75 -6.77
N ALA A 373 23.88 -3.33 -6.23
CA ALA A 373 22.62 -4.07 -6.35
C ALA A 373 21.61 -3.42 -7.30
N THR A 374 21.71 -2.12 -7.57
CA THR A 374 20.81 -1.43 -8.51
C THR A 374 21.00 -1.97 -9.91
N ILE A 375 19.97 -2.63 -10.44
CA ILE A 375 19.89 -3.16 -11.80
C ILE A 375 19.58 -2.04 -12.78
N SER A 376 18.61 -1.20 -12.44
CA SER A 376 18.15 -0.08 -13.25
C SER A 376 17.59 1.02 -12.36
N ARG A 377 17.76 2.26 -12.79
CA ARG A 377 17.16 3.46 -12.21
C ARG A 377 16.37 4.17 -13.30
N VAL A 378 15.06 4.27 -13.11
CA VAL A 378 14.15 4.79 -14.13
C VAL A 378 13.56 6.11 -13.67
N GLU A 379 13.85 7.17 -14.41
CA GLU A 379 13.21 8.47 -14.21
C GLU A 379 11.72 8.39 -14.59
N LEU A 380 10.85 8.92 -13.74
CA LEU A 380 9.42 9.03 -14.01
C LEU A 380 9.09 10.48 -14.37
N LYS A 381 8.42 10.68 -15.51
CA LYS A 381 8.03 12.02 -16.00
C LYS A 381 6.52 12.14 -16.04
N THR A 382 5.99 13.20 -15.43
CA THR A 382 4.57 13.53 -15.60
C THR A 382 4.32 14.03 -17.03
N PRO A 383 3.11 13.87 -17.59
CA PRO A 383 2.78 14.45 -18.90
C PRO A 383 2.90 15.98 -18.94
N GLY A 384 2.68 16.65 -17.81
CA GLY A 384 2.76 18.11 -17.68
C GLY A 384 4.14 18.67 -17.33
N GLY A 385 5.17 17.83 -17.14
CA GLY A 385 6.54 18.25 -16.81
C GLY A 385 6.82 18.53 -15.33
N GLU A 386 5.80 18.53 -14.48
CA GLU A 386 5.96 18.64 -13.02
C GLU A 386 6.72 17.44 -12.40
N PRO A 387 7.35 17.62 -11.23
CA PRO A 387 8.04 16.53 -10.53
C PRO A 387 7.14 15.31 -10.27
N SER A 388 7.59 14.11 -10.63
CA SER A 388 6.78 12.89 -10.54
C SER A 388 6.53 12.39 -9.12
N ARG A 389 7.37 12.73 -8.14
CA ARG A 389 7.17 12.40 -6.71
C ARG A 389 6.55 11.00 -6.48
N PRO A 390 7.18 9.92 -6.97
CA PRO A 390 6.60 8.59 -6.90
C PRO A 390 6.42 8.14 -5.45
N ARG A 391 5.31 7.42 -5.19
CA ARG A 391 4.91 6.98 -3.85
C ARG A 391 4.58 5.49 -3.84
N GLY A 392 3.37 5.10 -4.23
CA GLY A 392 2.87 3.73 -4.15
C GLY A 392 3.37 2.82 -5.26
N ILE A 393 3.34 1.52 -5.01
CA ILE A 393 3.69 0.45 -5.95
C ILE A 393 2.64 -0.64 -5.89
N ALA A 394 2.17 -1.10 -7.04
CA ALA A 394 1.46 -2.37 -7.21
C ALA A 394 2.09 -3.12 -8.38
N ILE A 395 2.13 -4.45 -8.30
CA ILE A 395 2.75 -5.30 -9.33
C ILE A 395 1.71 -6.33 -9.77
N THR A 396 1.61 -6.58 -11.07
CA THR A 396 0.72 -7.62 -11.60
C THR A 396 1.12 -8.99 -11.07
N PRO A 397 0.18 -9.93 -10.87
CA PRO A 397 0.50 -11.26 -10.33
C PRO A 397 1.53 -12.04 -11.16
N ASP A 398 1.55 -11.83 -12.47
CA ASP A 398 2.54 -12.42 -13.38
C ASP A 398 3.92 -11.74 -13.35
N GLY A 399 4.07 -10.65 -12.60
CA GLY A 399 5.31 -9.89 -12.44
C GLY A 399 5.75 -9.12 -13.68
N LYS A 400 4.89 -8.95 -14.69
CA LYS A 400 5.26 -8.25 -15.92
C LYS A 400 5.16 -6.73 -15.82
N TYR A 401 4.19 -6.20 -15.10
CA TYR A 401 3.97 -4.76 -15.01
C TYR A 401 3.90 -4.28 -13.56
N ALA A 402 4.42 -3.07 -13.33
CA ALA A 402 4.21 -2.34 -12.10
C ALA A 402 3.43 -1.05 -12.39
N ALA A 403 2.50 -0.70 -11.51
CA ALA A 403 1.84 0.59 -11.47
C ALA A 403 2.41 1.43 -10.31
N ILE A 404 2.79 2.66 -10.62
CA ILE A 404 3.41 3.60 -9.68
C ILE A 404 2.56 4.85 -9.59
N THR A 405 2.16 5.26 -8.40
CA THR A 405 1.40 6.51 -8.18
C THR A 405 2.33 7.68 -7.87
N GLY A 406 1.89 8.90 -8.16
CA GLY A 406 2.60 10.09 -7.74
C GLY A 406 2.03 11.38 -8.31
N ALA A 407 2.93 12.33 -8.54
CA ALA A 407 2.74 13.76 -8.83
C ALA A 407 2.53 14.62 -7.56
N PRO A 408 2.72 15.94 -7.65
CA PRO A 408 2.54 16.84 -6.52
C PRO A 408 1.07 16.87 -6.06
N LYS A 409 0.87 17.08 -4.75
CA LYS A 409 -0.44 17.45 -4.21
C LYS A 409 -0.88 18.75 -4.88
N GLY A 410 -2.14 18.81 -5.30
CA GLY A 410 -2.67 19.94 -6.04
C GLY A 410 -4.18 20.03 -5.94
N LYS A 411 -4.82 20.28 -7.08
CA LYS A 411 -6.28 20.24 -7.21
C LYS A 411 -6.80 18.80 -7.32
N SER A 412 -8.12 18.64 -7.26
CA SER A 412 -8.77 17.37 -7.57
C SER A 412 -8.25 16.79 -8.89
N ASN A 413 -8.04 15.47 -8.94
CA ASN A 413 -7.50 14.75 -10.10
C ASN A 413 -6.10 15.19 -10.56
N SER A 414 -5.20 15.61 -9.66
CA SER A 414 -3.85 16.06 -10.03
C SER A 414 -2.79 14.95 -10.14
N SER A 415 -3.07 13.74 -9.67
CA SER A 415 -2.07 12.66 -9.62
C SER A 415 -1.95 11.93 -10.96
N VAL A 416 -0.90 11.13 -11.07
CA VAL A 416 -0.59 10.27 -12.23
C VAL A 416 -0.30 8.85 -11.76
N VAL A 417 -0.64 7.87 -12.60
CA VAL A 417 -0.15 6.49 -12.49
C VAL A 417 0.74 6.15 -13.69
N TRP A 418 1.97 5.72 -13.44
CA TRP A 418 2.88 5.19 -14.46
C TRP A 418 2.78 3.67 -14.51
N ILE A 419 2.67 3.11 -15.71
CA ILE A 419 2.80 1.66 -15.94
C ILE A 419 4.20 1.37 -16.45
N VAL A 420 4.94 0.53 -15.74
CA VAL A 420 6.32 0.15 -16.03
C VAL A 420 6.38 -1.33 -16.39
N ASP A 421 7.00 -1.65 -17.52
CA ASP A 421 7.32 -3.02 -17.91
C ASP A 421 8.54 -3.50 -17.10
N LEU A 422 8.40 -4.59 -16.37
CA LEU A 422 9.43 -5.11 -15.47
C LEU A 422 10.45 -6.04 -16.14
N ALA A 423 10.29 -6.32 -17.43
CA ALA A 423 11.29 -7.00 -18.24
C ALA A 423 12.24 -5.99 -18.89
N THR A 424 11.71 -4.88 -19.42
CA THR A 424 12.52 -3.84 -20.10
C THR A 424 12.85 -2.64 -19.22
N TYR A 425 12.15 -2.46 -18.09
CA TYR A 425 12.21 -1.29 -17.21
C TYR A 425 11.76 0.02 -17.87
N GLU A 426 10.97 -0.07 -18.94
CA GLU A 426 10.44 1.08 -19.64
C GLU A 426 9.05 1.47 -19.11
N VAL A 427 8.78 2.77 -19.06
CA VAL A 427 7.44 3.29 -18.86
C VAL A 427 6.62 3.06 -20.14
N LYS A 428 5.58 2.24 -20.06
CA LYS A 428 4.69 1.91 -21.19
C LYS A 428 3.47 2.81 -21.30
N GLY A 429 3.08 3.46 -20.21
CA GLY A 429 1.96 4.40 -20.23
C GLY A 429 1.83 5.24 -18.97
N ARG A 430 1.13 6.36 -19.10
CA ARG A 430 0.84 7.32 -18.03
C ARG A 430 -0.65 7.59 -18.00
N VAL A 431 -1.32 7.19 -16.92
CA VAL A 431 -2.74 7.47 -16.70
C VAL A 431 -2.87 8.75 -15.90
N THR A 432 -3.58 9.74 -16.45
CA THR A 432 -3.78 11.06 -15.83
C THR A 432 -5.15 11.17 -15.16
N GLU A 433 -5.38 12.32 -14.52
CA GLU A 433 -6.58 12.60 -13.74
C GLU A 433 -6.80 11.61 -12.60
N ILE A 434 -5.71 11.11 -12.02
CA ILE A 434 -5.76 10.29 -10.81
C ILE A 434 -5.99 11.22 -9.62
N GLY A 435 -6.75 10.76 -8.62
CA GLY A 435 -7.22 11.63 -7.55
C GLY A 435 -6.11 12.38 -6.80
N ASN A 436 -6.43 13.47 -6.12
CA ASN A 436 -5.44 14.35 -5.50
C ASN A 436 -4.65 13.67 -4.37
N GLU A 437 -3.33 13.77 -4.45
CA GLU A 437 -2.36 13.18 -3.51
C GLU A 437 -2.48 11.65 -3.37
N SER A 438 -2.37 10.93 -4.48
CA SER A 438 -2.38 9.47 -4.48
C SER A 438 -1.21 8.89 -3.69
N TYR A 439 -1.50 7.92 -2.82
CA TYR A 439 -0.53 7.15 -2.04
C TYR A 439 -0.45 5.72 -2.58
N MET A 440 -0.97 4.71 -1.88
CA MET A 440 -0.80 3.33 -2.30
C MET A 440 -1.78 2.94 -3.39
N ILE A 441 -1.46 1.83 -4.03
CA ILE A 441 -2.16 1.26 -5.17
C ILE A 441 -2.22 -0.26 -4.97
N GLY A 442 -3.32 -0.89 -5.38
CA GLY A 442 -3.49 -2.35 -5.38
C GLY A 442 -3.61 -2.89 -6.80
N ALA A 443 -3.30 -4.17 -7.00
CA ALA A 443 -3.48 -4.88 -8.28
C ALA A 443 -4.38 -6.10 -8.10
N PHE A 444 -5.32 -6.30 -9.01
CA PHE A 444 -6.22 -7.46 -8.99
C PHE A 444 -6.53 -7.94 -10.42
N GLN A 445 -6.93 -9.20 -10.54
CA GLN A 445 -7.39 -9.77 -11.80
C GLN A 445 -8.89 -9.98 -11.74
N ALA A 446 -9.59 -9.75 -12.86
CA ALA A 446 -11.00 -10.04 -13.01
C ALA A 446 -11.29 -10.71 -14.36
N ASN A 447 -12.31 -11.57 -14.38
CA ASN A 447 -12.79 -12.27 -15.57
C ASN A 447 -14.04 -11.63 -16.14
#